data_AF-A0AAD5YLT3-F1
#
_entry.id   AF-A0AAD5YLT3-F1
#
_cell.length_a   1.000
_cell.length_b   1.000
_cell.length_c   1.000
_cell.angle_alpha   90.00
_cell.angle_beta   90.00
_cell.angle_gamma   90.00
#
_symmetry.space_group_name_H-M   'P 1'
#
loop_
_entity.id
_entity.type
_entity.pdbx_description
1 polymer ?
#
loop_
_entity_poly.entity_id
_entity_poly.type
_entity_poly.pdbx_seq_one_letter_code
_entity_poly.pdbx_strand_id
1 'polypeptide(L)'
;MAQDIKNSADFRTDDIIIAFMGPTGSGKSFFIDLLTRQPGKRACNTPRSVTQEVEAIRIECPGDVHGRSIVLVDTPGFDDTSRSDMQVLELISNWLVATYKHQVTLSGLIYLHCITNNRMAGHPYKNLRIFGELCGDVAMSQVLLVTTQWQRLVEGREVGEARLGELKDKFWKPLIQRGSDVDALREATSEDAWRVVTTLVERRRNLRQAILLQQELVDSGVTLKETYAGQALYTDYQRKLAEQKQHMKSLLGKVEALKGAGLQKDALQKEYNLIHQEFEKTFGEAKTLKRSNFERLVSLLHFLTKPKAVCGSGSLGGEAVQLSLTN
;
A
#
# COMPACT_ATOMS: atom_id res chain seq x y z
N MET A 1 -23.11 -16.99 -13.24
CA MET A 1 -22.20 -17.83 -12.39
C MET A 1 -20.84 -17.15 -12.22
N ALA A 2 -20.08 -17.46 -11.17
CA ALA A 2 -18.75 -16.88 -10.94
C ALA A 2 -17.64 -17.78 -11.53
N GLN A 3 -16.70 -17.20 -12.26
CA GLN A 3 -15.61 -17.91 -12.96
C GLN A 3 -14.26 -17.28 -12.61
N ASP A 4 -13.34 -18.06 -12.04
CA ASP A 4 -11.98 -17.59 -11.79
C ASP A 4 -11.22 -17.39 -13.10
N ILE A 5 -10.52 -16.27 -13.23
CA ILE A 5 -9.64 -15.96 -14.36
C ILE A 5 -8.20 -16.22 -13.93
N LYS A 6 -7.53 -17.16 -14.60
CA LYS A 6 -6.15 -17.54 -14.29
C LYS A 6 -5.13 -16.94 -15.27
N ASN A 7 -5.53 -16.68 -16.51
CA ASN A 7 -4.64 -16.15 -17.53
C ASN A 7 -5.12 -14.77 -18.01
N SER A 8 -4.18 -13.88 -18.33
CA SER A 8 -4.47 -12.56 -18.90
C SER A 8 -5.17 -12.64 -20.26
N ALA A 9 -5.04 -13.76 -20.98
CA ALA A 9 -5.73 -14.01 -22.24
C ALA A 9 -7.22 -14.35 -22.09
N ASP A 10 -7.66 -14.72 -20.88
CA ASP A 10 -9.07 -15.07 -20.63
C ASP A 10 -9.96 -13.83 -20.45
N PHE A 11 -9.37 -12.64 -20.33
CA PHE A 11 -10.08 -11.36 -20.26
C PHE A 11 -10.66 -10.99 -21.62
N ARG A 12 -11.85 -10.38 -21.60
CA ARG A 12 -12.54 -9.92 -22.81
C ARG A 12 -12.48 -8.41 -22.88
N THR A 13 -12.45 -7.87 -24.10
CA THR A 13 -12.39 -6.42 -24.32
C THR A 13 -13.66 -5.69 -23.84
N ASP A 14 -14.78 -6.38 -23.71
CA ASP A 14 -16.05 -5.85 -23.21
C ASP A 14 -16.24 -6.02 -21.69
N ASP A 15 -15.33 -6.72 -21.01
CA ASP A 15 -15.36 -6.86 -19.55
C ASP A 15 -15.28 -5.50 -18.86
N ILE A 16 -15.99 -5.39 -17.72
CA ILE A 16 -15.90 -4.26 -16.80
C ILE A 16 -14.98 -4.67 -15.66
N ILE A 17 -13.76 -4.15 -15.63
CA ILE A 17 -12.73 -4.60 -14.69
C ILE A 17 -12.61 -3.64 -13.53
N ILE A 18 -12.83 -4.15 -12.32
CA ILE A 18 -12.81 -3.39 -11.08
C ILE A 18 -11.75 -3.98 -10.15
N ALA A 19 -10.72 -3.20 -9.85
CA ALA A 19 -9.67 -3.59 -8.92
C ALA A 19 -9.93 -3.04 -7.52
N PHE A 20 -9.74 -3.89 -6.50
CA PHE A 20 -9.89 -3.53 -5.10
C PHE A 20 -8.51 -3.33 -4.48
N MET A 21 -8.25 -2.14 -3.97
CA MET A 21 -6.97 -1.76 -3.37
C MET A 21 -7.17 -1.21 -1.96
N GLY A 22 -6.09 -1.13 -1.18
CA GLY A 22 -6.11 -0.62 0.19
C GLY A 22 -5.32 -1.49 1.15
N PRO A 23 -5.13 -1.02 2.40
CA PRO A 23 -4.29 -1.71 3.39
C PRO A 23 -4.78 -3.12 3.69
N THR A 24 -3.88 -3.96 4.22
CA THR A 24 -4.23 -5.27 4.76
C THR A 24 -5.32 -5.15 5.82
N GLY A 25 -6.31 -6.04 5.77
CA GLY A 25 -7.45 -6.02 6.69
C GLY A 25 -8.52 -4.97 6.37
N SER A 26 -8.46 -4.22 5.27
CA SER A 26 -9.52 -3.28 4.88
C SER A 26 -10.81 -3.93 4.36
N GLY A 27 -10.81 -5.25 4.14
CA GLY A 27 -11.99 -6.01 3.72
C GLY A 27 -12.14 -6.23 2.21
N LYS A 28 -11.05 -6.13 1.42
CA LYS A 28 -11.06 -6.37 -0.05
C LYS A 28 -11.68 -7.71 -0.44
N SER A 29 -11.11 -8.81 0.06
CA SER A 29 -11.61 -10.16 -0.22
C SER A 29 -13.03 -10.38 0.29
N PHE A 30 -13.37 -9.83 1.45
CA PHE A 30 -14.72 -9.91 2.00
C PHE A 30 -15.74 -9.16 1.12
N PHE A 31 -15.37 -8.01 0.57
CA PHE A 31 -16.21 -7.28 -0.38
C PHE A 31 -16.51 -8.13 -1.61
N ILE A 32 -15.49 -8.77 -2.18
CA ILE A 32 -15.65 -9.64 -3.35
C ILE A 32 -16.49 -10.88 -3.01
N ASP A 33 -16.33 -11.42 -1.81
CA ASP A 33 -17.16 -12.52 -1.31
C ASP A 33 -18.65 -12.12 -1.22
N LEU A 34 -18.98 -10.89 -0.83
CA LEU A 34 -20.35 -10.37 -0.85
C LEU A 34 -20.89 -10.29 -2.29
N LEU A 35 -20.10 -9.76 -3.23
CA LEU A 35 -20.51 -9.65 -4.65
C LEU A 35 -20.75 -11.02 -5.29
N THR A 36 -19.97 -12.02 -4.86
CA THR A 36 -20.04 -13.39 -5.40
C THR A 36 -21.00 -14.29 -4.63
N ARG A 37 -21.70 -13.75 -3.62
CA ARG A 37 -22.62 -14.47 -2.72
C ARG A 37 -21.94 -15.68 -2.03
N GLN A 38 -20.66 -15.55 -1.72
CA GLN A 38 -19.84 -16.56 -1.05
C GLN A 38 -19.14 -15.95 0.18
N PRO A 39 -19.89 -15.35 1.13
CA PRO A 39 -19.33 -14.63 2.27
C PRO A 39 -18.35 -15.51 3.05
N GLY A 40 -17.12 -15.02 3.26
CA GLY A 40 -16.10 -15.70 4.04
C GLY A 40 -15.29 -16.73 3.27
N LYS A 41 -15.59 -17.03 2.01
CA LYS A 41 -14.83 -18.02 1.25
C LYS A 41 -13.39 -17.59 1.01
N ARG A 42 -13.13 -16.34 0.64
CA ARG A 42 -11.77 -15.79 0.52
C ARG A 42 -11.29 -15.21 1.83
N ALA A 43 -12.18 -14.54 2.55
CA ALA A 43 -11.80 -13.87 3.80
C ALA A 43 -11.43 -14.83 4.95
N CYS A 44 -11.99 -16.06 5.00
CA CYS A 44 -11.75 -17.01 6.10
C CYS A 44 -10.86 -18.21 5.75
N ASN A 45 -10.70 -18.60 4.47
CA ASN A 45 -10.01 -19.85 4.10
C ASN A 45 -8.49 -19.74 3.93
N THR A 46 -7.88 -18.57 4.11
CA THR A 46 -6.41 -18.45 4.13
C THR A 46 -5.92 -18.55 5.59
N PRO A 47 -5.11 -19.57 5.96
CA PRO A 47 -4.59 -19.73 7.33
C PRO A 47 -3.70 -18.59 7.85
N ARG A 48 -3.46 -17.54 7.05
CA ARG A 48 -2.98 -16.21 7.41
C ARG A 48 -3.68 -15.23 6.47
N SER A 49 -4.57 -14.37 6.96
CA SER A 49 -5.59 -13.63 6.18
C SER A 49 -5.07 -12.51 5.28
N VAL A 50 -4.11 -12.81 4.39
CA VAL A 50 -3.60 -11.86 3.40
C VAL A 50 -3.53 -12.52 2.04
N THR A 51 -4.29 -11.96 1.09
CA THR A 51 -4.23 -12.29 -0.34
C THR A 51 -2.77 -12.22 -0.80
N GLN A 52 -2.24 -13.35 -1.25
CA GLN A 52 -0.83 -13.50 -1.60
C GLN A 52 -0.56 -13.06 -3.05
N GLU A 53 -1.47 -13.36 -3.97
CA GLU A 53 -1.32 -13.06 -5.38
C GLU A 53 -2.51 -12.23 -5.88
N VAL A 54 -2.39 -11.58 -7.03
CA VAL A 54 -3.55 -10.90 -7.63
C VAL A 54 -4.52 -11.95 -8.19
N GLU A 55 -5.77 -11.93 -7.71
CA GLU A 55 -6.80 -12.90 -8.11
C GLU A 55 -7.94 -12.18 -8.84
N ALA A 56 -8.38 -12.74 -9.96
CA ALA A 56 -9.47 -12.18 -10.76
C ALA A 56 -10.65 -13.15 -10.85
N ILE A 57 -11.86 -12.66 -10.62
CA ILE A 57 -13.10 -13.44 -10.78
C ILE A 57 -14.08 -12.71 -11.68
N ARG A 58 -14.56 -13.39 -12.71
CA ARG A 58 -15.64 -12.91 -13.58
C ARG A 58 -16.99 -13.29 -13.00
N ILE A 59 -17.90 -12.34 -12.97
CA ILE A 59 -19.31 -12.52 -12.63
C ILE A 59 -20.19 -11.80 -13.64
N GLU A 60 -21.43 -12.24 -13.76
CA GLU A 60 -22.45 -11.53 -14.54
C GLU A 60 -22.83 -10.22 -13.84
N CYS A 61 -22.99 -9.13 -14.60
CA CYS A 61 -23.53 -7.87 -14.08
C CYS A 61 -25.06 -7.95 -13.96
N PRO A 62 -25.64 -7.91 -12.75
CA PRO A 62 -27.09 -7.93 -12.59
C PRO A 62 -27.71 -6.71 -13.29
N GLY A 63 -28.66 -6.96 -14.18
CA GLY A 63 -29.41 -5.90 -14.86
C GLY A 63 -28.66 -5.15 -15.97
N ASP A 64 -27.45 -5.55 -16.37
CA ASP A 64 -26.82 -4.96 -17.55
C ASP A 64 -27.49 -5.49 -18.82
N VAL A 65 -28.22 -4.60 -19.49
CA VAL A 65 -28.96 -4.89 -20.73
C VAL A 65 -28.04 -5.31 -21.88
N HIS A 66 -26.75 -5.02 -21.77
CA HIS A 66 -25.72 -5.39 -22.75
C HIS A 66 -25.04 -6.73 -22.43
N GLY A 67 -25.41 -7.40 -21.34
CA GLY A 67 -24.88 -8.70 -20.96
C GLY A 67 -23.39 -8.69 -20.61
N ARG A 68 -22.80 -7.54 -20.26
CA ARG A 68 -21.38 -7.47 -19.92
C ARG A 68 -21.12 -8.17 -18.60
N SER A 69 -19.93 -8.75 -18.53
CA SER A 69 -19.41 -9.34 -17.30
C SER A 69 -18.60 -8.31 -16.51
N ILE A 70 -18.66 -8.41 -15.19
CA ILE A 70 -17.76 -7.69 -14.29
C ILE A 70 -16.63 -8.64 -13.91
N VAL A 71 -15.40 -8.17 -14.00
CA VAL A 71 -14.23 -8.85 -13.44
C VAL A 71 -13.80 -8.12 -12.18
N LEU A 72 -13.89 -8.80 -11.04
CA LEU A 72 -13.45 -8.30 -9.75
C LEU A 72 -12.03 -8.78 -9.50
N VAL A 73 -11.12 -7.84 -9.26
CA VAL A 73 -9.70 -8.11 -9.05
C VAL A 73 -9.35 -7.85 -7.59
N ASP A 74 -9.08 -8.91 -6.85
CA ASP A 74 -8.55 -8.83 -5.49
C ASP A 74 -7.04 -8.64 -5.56
N THR A 75 -6.53 -7.63 -4.87
CA THR A 75 -5.08 -7.38 -4.80
C THR A 75 -4.56 -7.67 -3.40
N PRO A 76 -3.28 -8.09 -3.28
CA PRO A 76 -2.59 -8.05 -2.00
C PRO A 76 -2.70 -6.66 -1.34
N GLY A 77 -2.76 -6.63 -0.01
CA GLY A 77 -2.81 -5.39 0.75
C GLY A 77 -1.41 -4.81 0.95
N PHE A 78 -1.27 -3.50 0.82
CA PHE A 78 -0.13 -2.78 1.40
C PHE A 78 -0.18 -2.87 2.93
N ASP A 79 0.96 -2.75 3.62
CA ASP A 79 1.14 -3.07 5.05
C ASP A 79 0.94 -4.56 5.42
N ASP A 80 1.32 -5.48 4.52
CA ASP A 80 1.42 -6.89 4.90
C ASP A 80 2.62 -7.10 5.84
N THR A 81 2.43 -7.89 6.90
CA THR A 81 3.55 -8.29 7.79
C THR A 81 4.45 -9.34 7.14
N SER A 82 3.94 -10.05 6.14
CA SER A 82 4.61 -11.17 5.45
C SER A 82 5.34 -10.77 4.17
N ARG A 83 5.02 -9.61 3.58
CA ARG A 83 5.62 -9.09 2.32
C ARG A 83 6.00 -7.62 2.47
N SER A 84 6.98 -7.16 1.71
CA SER A 84 7.29 -5.72 1.64
C SER A 84 6.32 -4.99 0.71
N ASP A 85 6.11 -3.70 0.94
CA ASP A 85 5.26 -2.88 0.07
C ASP A 85 5.79 -2.84 -1.38
N MET A 86 7.11 -3.01 -1.57
CA MET A 86 7.70 -3.14 -2.90
C MET A 86 7.28 -4.43 -3.60
N GLN A 87 7.26 -5.55 -2.88
CA GLN A 87 6.77 -6.82 -3.44
C GLN A 87 5.28 -6.73 -3.79
N VAL A 88 4.48 -6.07 -2.95
CA VAL A 88 3.06 -5.82 -3.24
C VAL A 88 2.91 -4.97 -4.51
N LEU A 89 3.70 -3.89 -4.63
CA LEU A 89 3.72 -3.04 -5.81
C LEU A 89 4.15 -3.81 -7.07
N GLU A 90 5.16 -4.69 -6.98
CA GLU A 90 5.62 -5.55 -8.08
C GLU A 90 4.51 -6.48 -8.58
N LEU A 91 3.77 -7.13 -7.69
CA LEU A 91 2.67 -8.03 -8.05
C LEU A 91 1.56 -7.30 -8.80
N ILE A 92 1.15 -6.15 -8.26
CA ILE A 92 0.14 -5.29 -8.89
C ILE A 92 0.63 -4.83 -10.26
N SER A 93 1.88 -4.38 -10.35
CA SER A 93 2.50 -3.90 -11.60
C SER A 93 2.58 -4.99 -12.66
N ASN A 94 3.02 -6.19 -12.29
CA ASN A 94 3.12 -7.31 -13.20
C ASN A 94 1.75 -7.71 -13.76
N TRP A 95 0.73 -7.73 -12.91
CA TRP A 95 -0.65 -8.00 -13.33
C TRP A 95 -1.19 -6.92 -14.27
N LEU A 96 -0.95 -5.64 -13.96
CA LEU A 96 -1.36 -4.51 -14.79
C LEU A 96 -0.68 -4.49 -16.16
N VAL A 97 0.62 -4.83 -16.23
CA VAL A 97 1.38 -4.93 -17.48
C VAL A 97 0.89 -6.10 -18.32
N ALA A 98 0.68 -7.27 -17.70
CA ALA A 98 0.20 -8.45 -18.40
C ALA A 98 -1.17 -8.20 -19.04
N THR A 99 -2.09 -7.57 -18.31
CA THR A 99 -3.43 -7.24 -18.82
C THR A 99 -3.41 -6.12 -19.86
N TYR A 100 -2.64 -5.05 -19.65
CA TYR A 100 -2.57 -3.93 -20.60
C TYR A 100 -2.06 -4.34 -21.98
N LYS A 101 -1.13 -5.31 -22.05
CA LYS A 101 -0.65 -5.89 -23.32
C LYS A 101 -1.74 -6.57 -24.14
N HIS A 102 -2.85 -6.98 -23.52
CA HIS A 102 -4.04 -7.51 -24.20
C HIS A 102 -5.10 -6.42 -24.47
N GLN A 103 -4.73 -5.14 -24.39
CA GLN A 103 -5.64 -3.98 -24.55
C GLN A 103 -6.77 -3.95 -23.51
N VAL A 104 -6.50 -4.52 -22.34
CA VAL A 104 -7.44 -4.58 -21.23
C VAL A 104 -7.08 -3.50 -20.22
N THR A 105 -7.94 -2.50 -20.08
CA THR A 105 -7.78 -1.39 -19.13
C THR A 105 -8.75 -1.53 -17.96
N LEU A 106 -8.35 -1.04 -16.78
CA LEU A 106 -9.25 -0.94 -15.63
C LEU A 106 -10.44 -0.02 -15.96
N SER A 107 -11.64 -0.50 -15.66
CA SER A 107 -12.88 0.28 -15.75
C SER A 107 -13.14 1.07 -14.48
N GLY A 108 -12.62 0.59 -13.34
CA GLY A 108 -12.72 1.28 -12.06
C GLY A 108 -11.74 0.74 -11.02
N LEU A 109 -11.43 1.58 -10.03
CA LEU A 109 -10.64 1.23 -8.86
C LEU A 109 -11.44 1.53 -7.60
N ILE A 110 -11.49 0.59 -6.68
CA ILE A 110 -12.12 0.77 -5.38
C ILE A 110 -11.02 0.75 -4.32
N TYR A 111 -10.74 1.89 -3.70
CA TYR A 111 -9.83 1.97 -2.55
C TYR A 111 -10.62 1.79 -1.26
N LEU A 112 -10.36 0.70 -0.54
CA LEU A 112 -11.02 0.37 0.71
C LEU A 112 -10.25 0.88 1.93
N HIS A 113 -10.98 1.52 2.85
CA HIS A 113 -10.47 1.92 4.15
C HIS A 113 -11.38 1.45 5.27
N CYS A 114 -10.79 0.83 6.31
CA CYS A 114 -11.55 0.36 7.47
C CYS A 114 -11.91 1.54 8.39
N ILE A 115 -13.20 1.82 8.61
CA ILE A 115 -13.64 2.99 9.41
C ILE A 115 -13.33 2.85 10.91
N THR A 116 -13.08 1.63 11.39
CA THR A 116 -12.68 1.40 12.79
C THR A 116 -11.23 1.77 13.04
N ASN A 117 -10.42 1.96 11.98
CA ASN A 117 -9.03 2.36 12.13
C ASN A 117 -8.93 3.85 12.46
N ASN A 118 -8.86 4.16 13.75
CA ASN A 118 -8.79 5.54 14.26
C ASN A 118 -7.44 6.26 14.02
N ARG A 119 -6.56 5.68 13.20
CA ARG A 119 -5.21 6.22 12.92
C ARG A 119 -4.99 6.30 11.41
N MET A 120 -5.35 7.44 10.84
CA MET A 120 -4.89 7.80 9.50
C MET A 120 -3.45 8.35 9.48
N ALA A 121 -2.84 8.57 10.66
CA ALA A 121 -1.42 8.87 10.76
C ALA A 121 -0.58 7.59 10.55
N GLY A 122 0.49 7.69 9.74
CA GLY A 122 1.41 6.59 9.47
C GLY A 122 1.02 5.76 8.23
N HIS A 123 0.99 4.44 8.38
CA HIS A 123 0.86 3.42 7.34
C HIS A 123 -0.31 3.61 6.34
N PRO A 124 -1.57 3.82 6.76
CA PRO A 124 -2.68 4.03 5.82
C PRO A 124 -2.56 5.27 4.93
N TYR A 125 -1.89 6.34 5.39
CA TYR A 125 -1.64 7.53 4.57
C TYR A 125 -0.54 7.30 3.53
N LYS A 126 0.46 6.47 3.86
CA LYS A 126 1.51 6.06 2.93
C LYS A 126 0.92 5.30 1.75
N ASN A 127 0.06 4.32 2.04
CA ASN A 127 -0.58 3.50 1.01
C ASN A 127 -1.48 4.33 0.12
N LEU A 128 -2.22 5.28 0.70
CA LEU A 128 -3.06 6.20 -0.07
C LEU A 128 -2.21 7.07 -1.02
N ARG A 129 -1.03 7.52 -0.58
CA ARG A 129 -0.11 8.28 -1.45
C ARG A 129 0.41 7.41 -2.59
N ILE A 130 0.92 6.22 -2.31
CA ILE A 130 1.43 5.29 -3.34
C ILE A 130 0.31 4.95 -4.33
N PHE A 131 -0.91 4.69 -3.83
CA PHE A 131 -2.09 4.48 -4.65
C PHE A 131 -2.39 5.67 -5.56
N GLY A 132 -2.30 6.89 -5.04
CA GLY A 132 -2.53 8.09 -5.84
C GLY A 132 -1.53 8.26 -6.97
N GLU A 133 -0.25 7.99 -6.72
CA GLU A 133 0.81 8.03 -7.73
C GLU A 133 0.68 6.88 -8.74
N LEU A 134 0.18 5.71 -8.32
CA LEU A 134 -0.10 4.57 -9.19
C LEU A 134 -1.24 4.87 -10.18
N CYS A 135 -2.30 5.52 -9.70
CA CYS A 135 -3.43 5.91 -10.54
C CYS A 135 -3.08 7.06 -11.48
N GLY A 136 -2.39 8.09 -10.96
CA GLY A 136 -2.19 9.37 -11.64
C GLY A 136 -3.48 10.16 -11.85
N ASP A 137 -3.34 11.43 -12.25
CA ASP A 137 -4.46 12.39 -12.23
C ASP A 137 -5.59 12.05 -13.20
N VAL A 138 -5.27 11.47 -14.35
CA VAL A 138 -6.24 11.15 -15.41
C VAL A 138 -7.21 10.07 -14.93
N ALA A 139 -6.69 8.99 -14.36
CA ALA A 139 -7.50 7.87 -13.89
C ALA A 139 -8.14 8.08 -12.50
N MET A 140 -7.88 9.22 -11.82
CA MET A 140 -8.54 9.53 -10.53
C MET A 140 -10.05 9.58 -10.63
N SER A 141 -10.56 9.94 -11.80
CA SER A 141 -11.98 9.86 -12.09
C SER A 141 -12.49 8.41 -11.99
N GLN A 142 -11.70 7.39 -12.31
CA GLN A 142 -12.16 5.99 -12.20
C GLN A 142 -12.06 5.42 -10.77
N VAL A 143 -11.69 6.24 -9.78
CA VAL A 143 -11.49 5.82 -8.38
C VAL A 143 -12.74 6.09 -7.53
N LEU A 144 -13.15 5.08 -6.77
CA LEU A 144 -14.13 5.17 -5.68
C LEU A 144 -13.46 4.86 -4.35
N LEU A 145 -13.49 5.81 -3.43
CA LEU A 145 -12.97 5.68 -2.07
C LEU A 145 -14.09 5.15 -1.18
N VAL A 146 -13.94 3.94 -0.64
CA VAL A 146 -15.02 3.28 0.11
C VAL A 146 -14.58 2.96 1.53
N THR A 147 -15.40 3.36 2.49
CA THR A 147 -15.22 2.96 3.89
C THR A 147 -15.93 1.65 4.22
N THR A 148 -15.30 0.78 5.00
CA THR A 148 -15.79 -0.57 5.34
C THR A 148 -15.82 -0.79 6.85
N GLN A 149 -16.38 -1.94 7.29
CA GLN A 149 -16.42 -2.41 8.68
C GLN A 149 -17.21 -1.51 9.64
N TRP A 150 -18.21 -0.79 9.11
CA TRP A 150 -19.14 0.02 9.90
C TRP A 150 -19.86 -0.78 10.99
N GLN A 151 -20.08 -2.08 10.76
CA GLN A 151 -20.76 -3.01 11.66
C GLN A 151 -19.89 -3.39 12.88
N ARG A 152 -18.58 -3.14 12.80
CA ARG A 152 -17.62 -3.40 13.87
C ARG A 152 -17.35 -2.17 14.73
N LEU A 153 -17.98 -1.04 14.41
CA LEU A 153 -17.76 0.22 15.11
C LEU A 153 -18.53 0.23 16.43
N VAL A 154 -17.83 -0.08 17.52
CA VAL A 154 -18.42 -0.18 18.87
C VAL A 154 -18.77 1.19 19.46
N GLU A 155 -18.09 2.24 19.01
CA GLU A 155 -18.27 3.61 19.50
C GLU A 155 -19.53 4.30 18.95
N GLY A 156 -20.25 3.64 18.04
CA GLY A 156 -21.49 4.14 17.45
C GLY A 156 -21.30 4.85 16.11
N ARG A 157 -22.39 4.92 15.33
CA ARG A 157 -22.38 5.39 13.94
C ARG A 157 -21.87 6.83 13.78
N GLU A 158 -22.19 7.72 14.73
CA GLU A 158 -21.78 9.13 14.69
C GLU A 158 -20.25 9.29 14.69
N VAL A 159 -19.54 8.45 15.44
CA VAL A 159 -18.06 8.43 15.44
C VAL A 159 -17.53 8.03 14.06
N GLY A 160 -18.20 7.09 13.39
CA GLY A 160 -17.85 6.65 12.04
C GLY A 160 -18.07 7.75 11.02
N GLU A 161 -19.17 8.50 11.12
CA GLU A 161 -19.41 9.67 10.25
C GLU A 161 -18.38 10.78 10.48
N ALA A 162 -18.00 11.03 11.73
CA ALA A 162 -16.96 12.01 12.05
C ALA A 162 -15.60 11.59 11.46
N ARG A 163 -15.23 10.30 11.56
CA ARG A 163 -14.03 9.74 10.92
C ARG A 163 -14.09 9.83 9.40
N LEU A 164 -15.24 9.54 8.79
CA LEU A 164 -15.44 9.71 7.34
C LEU A 164 -15.32 11.18 6.93
N GLY A 165 -15.83 12.11 7.73
CA GLY A 165 -15.65 13.55 7.54
C GLY A 165 -14.16 13.92 7.53
N GLU A 166 -13.40 13.47 8.52
CA GLU A 166 -11.96 13.71 8.58
C GLU A 166 -11.21 13.10 7.38
N LEU A 167 -11.58 11.88 6.97
CA LEU A 167 -11.06 11.26 5.76
C LEU A 167 -11.25 12.17 4.55
N LYS A 168 -12.47 12.64 4.32
CA LYS A 168 -12.80 13.52 3.19
C LYS A 168 -12.06 14.85 3.24
N ASP A 169 -11.99 15.48 4.41
CA ASP A 169 -11.50 16.86 4.55
C ASP A 169 -9.97 16.97 4.58
N LYS A 170 -9.28 15.91 5.02
CA LYS A 170 -7.83 15.91 5.17
C LYS A 170 -7.14 14.95 4.21
N PHE A 171 -7.48 13.67 4.29
CA PHE A 171 -6.66 12.61 3.69
C PHE A 171 -7.05 12.32 2.24
N TRP A 172 -8.34 12.24 1.95
CA TRP A 172 -8.91 11.98 0.63
C TRP A 172 -9.14 13.23 -0.18
N LYS A 173 -9.06 14.42 0.45
CA LYS A 173 -9.25 15.71 -0.21
C LYS A 173 -8.48 15.84 -1.52
N PRO A 174 -7.18 15.49 -1.63
CA PRO A 174 -6.45 15.62 -2.88
C PRO A 174 -6.99 14.70 -3.99
N LEU A 175 -7.46 13.50 -3.64
CA LEU A 175 -8.01 12.53 -4.60
C LEU A 175 -9.40 12.96 -5.05
N ILE A 176 -10.24 13.40 -4.10
CA ILE A 176 -11.59 13.94 -4.38
C ILE A 176 -11.50 15.17 -5.29
N GLN A 177 -10.56 16.08 -5.05
CA GLN A 177 -10.33 17.25 -5.89
C GLN A 177 -9.91 16.89 -7.33
N ARG A 178 -9.35 15.70 -7.53
CA ARG A 178 -8.98 15.15 -8.85
C ARG A 178 -10.07 14.27 -9.47
N GLY A 179 -11.26 14.20 -8.86
CA GLY A 179 -12.45 13.59 -9.44
C GLY A 179 -12.82 12.20 -8.88
N SER A 180 -12.14 11.72 -7.84
CA SER A 180 -12.54 10.50 -7.14
C SER A 180 -13.82 10.69 -6.36
N ASP A 181 -14.69 9.69 -6.39
CA ASP A 181 -15.93 9.67 -5.60
C ASP A 181 -15.72 9.00 -4.24
N VAL A 182 -16.67 9.17 -3.33
CA VAL A 182 -16.67 8.57 -1.98
C VAL A 182 -17.96 7.80 -1.74
N ASP A 183 -17.85 6.61 -1.13
CA ASP A 183 -18.99 5.80 -0.68
C ASP A 183 -18.65 5.05 0.64
N ALA A 184 -19.62 4.30 1.17
CA ALA A 184 -19.51 3.53 2.40
C ALA A 184 -20.26 2.19 2.28
N LEU A 185 -19.58 1.09 2.59
CA LEU A 185 -20.19 -0.24 2.74
C LEU A 185 -20.73 -0.38 4.18
N ARG A 186 -21.95 0.09 4.40
CA ARG A 186 -22.55 0.33 5.72
C ARG A 186 -23.29 -0.86 6.29
N GLU A 187 -23.89 -1.68 5.45
CA GLU A 187 -24.64 -2.87 5.89
C GLU A 187 -23.81 -4.15 5.73
N ALA A 188 -22.78 -4.11 4.87
CA ALA A 188 -21.93 -5.27 4.56
C ALA A 188 -22.72 -6.50 4.10
N THR A 189 -23.79 -6.25 3.32
CA THR A 189 -24.59 -7.27 2.65
C THR A 189 -24.25 -7.35 1.17
N SER A 190 -24.74 -8.39 0.48
CA SER A 190 -24.57 -8.52 -0.97
C SER A 190 -25.20 -7.33 -1.70
N GLU A 191 -26.38 -6.89 -1.25
CA GLU A 191 -27.14 -5.78 -1.81
C GLU A 191 -26.39 -4.46 -1.71
N ASP A 192 -25.78 -4.18 -0.55
CA ASP A 192 -24.99 -2.97 -0.34
C ASP A 192 -23.68 -2.99 -1.16
N ALA A 193 -23.01 -4.14 -1.25
CA ALA A 193 -21.84 -4.31 -2.10
C ALA A 193 -22.17 -4.08 -3.59
N TRP A 194 -23.28 -4.63 -4.07
CA TRP A 194 -23.76 -4.41 -5.44
C TRP A 194 -24.16 -2.96 -5.69
N ARG A 195 -24.80 -2.28 -4.73
CA ARG A 195 -25.10 -0.84 -4.83
C ARG A 195 -23.84 -0.01 -5.07
N VAL A 196 -22.77 -0.26 -4.33
CA VAL A 196 -21.47 0.43 -4.51
C VAL A 196 -20.90 0.17 -5.90
N VAL A 197 -20.83 -1.09 -6.33
CA VAL A 197 -20.27 -1.46 -7.63
C VAL A 197 -21.09 -0.90 -8.79
N THR A 198 -22.42 -1.04 -8.74
CA THR A 198 -23.30 -0.51 -9.79
C THR A 198 -23.19 1.00 -9.88
N THR A 199 -23.07 1.72 -8.76
CA THR A 199 -22.85 3.17 -8.77
C THR A 199 -21.56 3.54 -9.51
N LEU A 200 -20.46 2.82 -9.27
CA LEU A 200 -19.19 3.04 -9.98
C LEU A 200 -19.36 2.75 -11.48
N VAL A 201 -19.95 1.61 -11.83
CA VAL A 201 -20.15 1.19 -13.22
C VAL A 201 -21.02 2.19 -13.98
N GLU A 202 -22.11 2.66 -13.38
CA GLU A 202 -23.05 3.59 -14.00
C GLU A 202 -22.48 4.98 -14.23
N ARG A 203 -21.79 5.53 -13.23
CA ARG A 203 -21.17 6.86 -13.33
C ARG A 203 -20.01 6.90 -14.32
N ARG A 204 -19.39 5.76 -14.57
CA ARG A 204 -18.14 5.65 -15.33
C ARG A 204 -18.28 4.79 -16.60
N ARG A 205 -19.51 4.57 -17.09
CA ARG A 205 -19.83 3.66 -18.23
C ARG A 205 -18.96 3.86 -19.48
N ASN A 206 -18.44 5.08 -19.70
CA ASN A 206 -17.64 5.45 -20.87
C ASN A 206 -16.17 5.79 -20.55
N LEU A 207 -15.71 5.58 -19.32
CA LEU A 207 -14.33 5.88 -18.91
C LEU A 207 -13.51 4.59 -18.91
N ARG A 208 -12.62 4.47 -19.90
CA ARG A 208 -11.60 3.43 -20.00
C ARG A 208 -10.26 4.08 -20.21
N GLN A 209 -9.68 4.59 -19.13
CA GLN A 209 -8.36 5.20 -19.14
C GLN A 209 -7.37 4.21 -18.52
N ALA A 210 -6.20 4.11 -19.13
CA ALA A 210 -5.08 3.43 -18.51
C ALA A 210 -4.66 4.22 -17.26
N ILE A 211 -4.35 3.52 -16.18
CA ILE A 211 -3.74 4.17 -15.02
C ILE A 211 -2.30 4.56 -15.34
N LEU A 212 -1.76 5.56 -14.65
CA LEU A 212 -0.42 6.10 -14.90
C LEU A 212 0.65 5.00 -14.85
N LEU A 213 0.57 4.08 -13.88
CA LEU A 213 1.53 2.98 -13.77
C LEU A 213 1.56 2.08 -15.03
N GLN A 214 0.43 1.85 -15.69
CA GLN A 214 0.39 1.08 -16.95
C GLN A 214 1.10 1.82 -18.08
N GLN A 215 0.88 3.14 -18.18
CA GLN A 215 1.50 4.00 -19.18
C GLN A 215 3.01 4.12 -18.96
N GLU A 216 3.46 4.27 -17.71
CA GLU A 216 4.88 4.35 -17.37
C GLU A 216 5.62 3.06 -17.74
N LEU A 217 5.08 1.91 -17.32
CA LEU A 217 5.75 0.62 -17.51
C LEU A 217 5.69 0.11 -18.95
N VAL A 218 4.60 0.36 -19.68
CA VAL A 218 4.39 -0.21 -21.01
C VAL A 218 4.67 0.79 -22.12
N ASP A 219 4.08 2.00 -22.05
CA ASP A 219 4.19 2.98 -23.13
C ASP A 219 5.52 3.75 -23.04
N SER A 220 5.94 4.13 -21.83
CA SER A 220 7.20 4.86 -21.59
C SER A 220 8.40 3.94 -21.36
N GLY A 221 8.17 2.65 -21.09
CA GLY A 221 9.22 1.64 -20.90
C GLY A 221 10.13 1.88 -19.69
N VAL A 222 9.69 2.66 -18.69
CA VAL A 222 10.50 2.90 -17.48
C VAL A 222 10.42 1.72 -16.53
N THR A 223 11.45 1.53 -15.69
CA THR A 223 11.42 0.45 -14.71
C THR A 223 10.49 0.79 -13.53
N LEU A 224 9.96 -0.22 -12.84
CA LEU A 224 9.04 0.01 -11.70
C LEU A 224 9.60 0.92 -10.61
N LYS A 225 10.91 0.91 -10.41
CA LYS A 225 11.59 1.74 -9.40
C LYS A 225 11.60 3.23 -9.80
N GLU A 226 11.44 3.49 -11.08
CA GLU A 226 11.52 4.83 -11.68
C GLU A 226 10.14 5.47 -11.86
N THR A 227 9.07 4.71 -11.69
CA THR A 227 7.70 5.22 -11.76
C THR A 227 7.40 6.15 -10.59
N TYR A 228 6.41 7.02 -10.72
CA TYR A 228 5.97 7.87 -9.61
C TYR A 228 5.58 7.07 -8.37
N ALA A 229 4.91 5.92 -8.55
CA ALA A 229 4.57 5.01 -7.45
C ALA A 229 5.82 4.41 -6.78
N GLY A 230 6.80 3.96 -7.56
CA GLY A 230 8.07 3.44 -7.05
C GLY A 230 8.89 4.51 -6.31
N GLN A 231 8.94 5.72 -6.85
CA GLN A 231 9.61 6.87 -6.22
C GLN A 231 8.93 7.29 -4.91
N ALA A 232 7.60 7.28 -4.86
CA ALA A 232 6.84 7.59 -3.66
C ALA A 232 7.09 6.57 -2.55
N LEU A 233 7.13 5.28 -2.89
CA LEU A 233 7.50 4.22 -1.96
C LEU A 233 8.95 4.39 -1.46
N TYR A 234 9.89 4.67 -2.36
CA TYR A 234 11.28 4.92 -1.98
C TYR A 234 11.42 6.11 -1.02
N THR A 235 10.75 7.22 -1.32
CA THR A 235 10.70 8.41 -0.46
C THR A 235 10.16 8.06 0.93
N ASP A 236 9.16 7.18 1.00
CA ASP A 236 8.64 6.73 2.28
C ASP A 236 9.66 5.91 3.08
N TYR A 237 10.37 4.99 2.44
CA TYR A 237 11.44 4.26 3.10
C TYR A 237 12.54 5.18 3.61
N GLN A 238 12.93 6.21 2.85
CA GLN A 238 13.91 7.21 3.31
C GLN A 238 13.44 7.94 4.57
N ARG A 239 12.18 8.36 4.60
CA ARG A 239 11.58 8.99 5.78
C ARG A 239 11.57 8.04 6.98
N LYS A 240 11.13 6.79 6.78
CA LYS A 240 11.09 5.77 7.85
C LYS A 240 12.50 5.50 8.42
N LEU A 241 13.50 5.37 7.57
CA LEU A 241 14.89 5.19 7.97
C LEU A 241 15.42 6.39 8.77
N ALA A 242 15.06 7.62 8.39
CA ALA A 242 15.45 8.82 9.13
C ALA A 242 14.80 8.87 10.52
N GLU A 243 13.50 8.57 10.62
CA GLU A 243 12.75 8.49 11.88
C GLU A 243 13.33 7.42 12.82
N GLN A 244 13.55 6.21 12.31
CA GLN A 244 14.16 5.11 13.06
C GLN A 244 15.57 5.46 13.53
N LYS A 245 16.39 6.10 12.69
CA LYS A 245 17.74 6.56 13.07
C LYS A 245 17.68 7.60 14.19
N GLN A 246 16.78 8.57 14.12
CA GLN A 246 16.59 9.55 15.18
C GLN A 246 16.12 8.90 16.49
N HIS A 247 15.21 7.92 16.40
CA HIS A 247 14.72 7.20 17.56
C HIS A 247 15.84 6.37 18.22
N MET A 248 16.61 5.61 17.44
CA MET A 248 17.78 4.87 17.94
C MET A 248 18.79 5.78 18.64
N LYS A 249 19.09 6.96 18.06
CA LYS A 249 19.99 7.94 18.69
C LYS A 249 19.45 8.44 20.04
N SER A 250 18.15 8.70 20.12
CA SER A 250 17.49 9.11 21.38
C SER A 250 17.56 8.02 22.44
N LEU A 251 17.31 6.75 22.07
CA LEU A 251 17.40 5.62 23.00
C LEU A 251 18.82 5.42 23.52
N LEU A 252 19.84 5.52 22.67
CA LEU A 252 21.24 5.45 23.10
C LEU A 252 21.57 6.53 24.13
N GLY A 253 21.16 7.78 23.89
CA GLY A 253 21.36 8.86 24.86
C GLY A 253 20.67 8.61 26.21
N LYS A 254 19.48 8.01 26.21
CA LYS A 254 18.78 7.60 27.45
C LYS A 254 19.52 6.47 28.18
N VAL A 255 20.05 5.49 27.45
CA VAL A 255 20.83 4.37 28.01
C VAL A 255 22.13 4.86 28.65
N GLU A 256 22.80 5.84 28.04
CA GLU A 256 24.02 6.47 28.56
C GLU A 256 23.76 7.32 29.82
N ALA A 257 22.61 7.99 29.90
CA ALA A 257 22.23 8.79 31.05
C ALA A 257 21.89 7.95 32.30
N LEU A 258 21.51 6.68 32.13
CA LEU A 258 21.21 5.76 33.24
C LEU A 258 22.51 5.22 33.87
N LYS A 259 22.70 5.49 35.16
CA LYS A 259 23.81 4.95 35.96
C LYS A 259 23.50 3.52 36.43
N GLY A 260 24.41 2.58 36.18
CA GLY A 260 24.31 1.18 36.62
C GLY A 260 23.55 0.26 35.66
N ALA A 261 23.52 -1.03 35.98
CA ALA A 261 22.66 -2.03 35.32
C ALA A 261 21.32 -2.11 36.06
N GLY A 262 20.22 -2.25 35.32
CA GLY A 262 18.89 -2.34 35.91
C GLY A 262 17.78 -2.49 34.86
N LEU A 263 16.58 -2.87 35.33
CA LEU A 263 15.42 -3.21 34.48
C LEU A 263 15.07 -2.12 33.45
N GLN A 264 15.24 -0.85 33.79
CA GLN A 264 14.97 0.27 32.89
C GLN A 264 15.97 0.34 31.73
N LYS A 265 17.25 0.05 31.99
CA LYS A 265 18.29 0.00 30.97
C LYS A 265 18.07 -1.18 30.02
N ASP A 266 17.67 -2.33 30.57
CA ASP A 266 17.35 -3.53 29.79
C ASP A 266 16.12 -3.31 28.89
N ALA A 267 15.08 -2.62 29.39
CA ALA A 267 13.91 -2.27 28.61
C ALA A 267 14.25 -1.37 27.41
N LEU A 268 15.05 -0.31 27.63
CA LEU A 268 15.52 0.58 26.56
C LEU A 268 16.42 -0.15 25.55
N GLN A 269 17.26 -1.09 26.02
CA GLN A 269 18.10 -1.89 25.13
C GLN A 269 17.27 -2.85 24.26
N LYS A 270 16.22 -3.46 24.82
CA LYS A 270 15.26 -4.27 24.05
C LYS A 270 14.55 -3.42 23.00
N GLU A 271 14.08 -2.23 23.38
CA GLU A 271 13.44 -1.30 22.44
C GLU A 271 14.41 -0.89 21.31
N TYR A 272 15.66 -0.56 21.64
CA TYR A 272 16.69 -0.26 20.66
C TYR A 272 16.90 -1.42 19.68
N ASN A 273 17.03 -2.66 20.19
CA ASN A 273 17.26 -3.83 19.36
C ASN A 273 16.08 -4.10 18.41
N LEU A 274 14.85 -3.89 18.86
CA LEU A 274 13.66 -4.02 18.01
C LEU A 274 13.65 -3.01 16.87
N ILE A 275 13.92 -1.73 17.18
CA ILE A 275 13.98 -0.67 16.16
C ILE A 275 15.16 -0.90 15.21
N HIS A 276 16.30 -1.38 15.71
CA HIS A 276 17.46 -1.69 14.89
C HIS A 276 17.17 -2.83 13.90
N GLN A 277 16.49 -3.89 14.33
CA GLN A 277 16.05 -4.96 13.42
C GLN A 277 15.09 -4.44 12.35
N GLU A 278 14.15 -3.58 12.72
CA GLU A 278 13.22 -2.97 11.77
C GLU A 278 13.92 -2.00 10.79
N PHE A 279 14.96 -1.29 11.26
CA PHE A 279 15.81 -0.44 10.44
C PHE A 279 16.56 -1.25 9.39
N GLU A 280 17.22 -2.35 9.79
CA GLU A 280 17.94 -3.21 8.85
C GLU A 280 17.00 -3.83 7.79
N LYS A 281 15.78 -4.24 8.19
CA LYS A 281 14.75 -4.70 7.25
C LYS A 281 14.38 -3.60 6.25
N THR A 282 14.02 -2.43 6.74
CA THR A 282 13.62 -1.28 5.91
C THR A 282 14.77 -0.83 5.00
N PHE A 283 16.01 -0.88 5.48
CA PHE A 283 17.21 -0.52 4.73
C PHE A 283 17.47 -1.50 3.59
N GLY A 284 17.29 -2.80 3.85
CA GLY A 284 17.34 -3.84 2.83
C GLY A 284 16.34 -3.59 1.70
N GLU A 285 15.08 -3.30 2.05
CA GLU A 285 14.02 -2.96 1.09
C GLU A 285 14.32 -1.67 0.31
N ALA A 286 14.76 -0.61 0.99
CA ALA A 286 15.17 0.63 0.31
C ALA A 286 16.36 0.42 -0.64
N LYS A 287 17.26 -0.53 -0.33
CA LYS A 287 18.42 -0.85 -1.17
C LYS A 287 17.99 -1.53 -2.47
N THR A 288 16.94 -2.35 -2.47
CA THR A 288 16.45 -2.98 -3.70
C THR A 288 15.91 -1.94 -4.68
N LEU A 289 15.39 -0.81 -4.19
CA LEU A 289 14.87 0.31 -4.97
C LEU A 289 15.94 1.26 -5.56
N LYS A 290 17.22 1.08 -5.24
CA LYS A 290 18.26 2.03 -5.65
C LYS A 290 18.58 2.03 -7.15
N ARG A 291 18.78 3.24 -7.68
CA ARG A 291 19.52 3.54 -8.93
C ARG A 291 21.04 3.44 -8.71
N SER A 292 21.76 3.14 -9.79
CA SER A 292 23.22 2.96 -9.87
C SER A 292 24.08 4.15 -9.40
N ASN A 293 23.56 5.38 -9.29
CA ASN A 293 24.38 6.60 -9.10
C ASN A 293 24.27 7.28 -7.73
N PHE A 294 23.71 6.64 -6.70
CA PHE A 294 23.41 7.28 -5.41
C PHE A 294 24.05 6.59 -4.19
N GLU A 295 25.26 6.05 -4.36
CA GLU A 295 26.00 5.34 -3.30
C GLU A 295 26.34 6.20 -2.07
N ARG A 296 26.52 7.52 -2.26
CA ARG A 296 27.13 8.40 -1.24
C ARG A 296 26.27 8.67 0.00
N LEU A 297 24.95 8.79 -0.13
CA LEU A 297 24.09 9.11 1.02
C LEU A 297 23.84 7.90 1.93
N VAL A 298 23.75 6.72 1.33
CA VAL A 298 23.41 5.48 2.04
C VAL A 298 24.63 4.81 2.65
N SER A 299 25.82 4.94 2.04
CA SER A 299 27.06 4.50 2.70
C SER A 299 27.33 5.34 3.95
N LEU A 300 27.05 6.65 3.92
CA LEU A 300 27.15 7.55 5.08
C LEU A 300 26.21 7.14 6.22
N LEU A 301 25.00 6.65 5.89
CA LEU A 301 24.02 6.19 6.88
C LEU A 301 24.44 4.88 7.55
N HIS A 302 25.04 3.95 6.81
CA HIS A 302 25.48 2.64 7.31
C HIS A 302 26.80 2.70 8.09
N PHE A 303 27.68 3.67 7.80
CA PHE A 303 28.96 3.83 8.50
C PHE A 303 28.79 4.38 9.94
N LEU A 304 27.67 5.06 10.21
CA LEU A 304 27.38 5.68 11.51
C LEU A 304 26.57 4.79 12.48
N THR A 305 26.17 3.58 12.06
CA THR A 305 25.37 2.65 12.87
C THR A 305 26.19 1.50 13.47
N LYS A 306 27.48 1.35 13.12
CA LYS A 306 28.34 0.36 13.78
C LYS A 306 28.61 0.81 15.23
N PRO A 307 28.20 0.05 16.25
CA PRO A 307 28.66 0.32 17.61
C PRO A 307 30.18 0.20 17.63
N LYS A 308 30.86 1.18 18.23
CA LYS A 308 32.27 1.00 18.62
C LYS A 308 32.29 -0.19 19.57
N ALA A 309 32.92 -1.28 19.14
CA ALA A 309 33.20 -2.39 20.03
C ALA A 309 33.98 -1.85 21.22
N VAL A 310 33.36 -1.85 22.40
CA VAL A 310 34.08 -1.66 23.66
C VAL A 310 34.73 -3.01 23.96
N CYS A 311 35.93 -3.20 23.42
CA CYS A 311 36.89 -4.18 23.91
C CYS A 311 38.28 -3.52 23.92
N GLY A 312 39.01 -3.81 24.99
CA GLY A 312 40.10 -2.99 25.50
C GLY A 312 41.36 -2.97 24.64
N SER A 313 42.13 -1.91 24.88
CA SER A 313 43.58 -1.79 24.76
C SER A 313 44.26 -2.45 23.55
N GLY A 314 44.71 -1.62 22.61
CA GLY A 314 45.73 -1.98 21.63
C GLY A 314 46.01 -0.84 20.67
N SER A 315 47.16 -0.19 20.84
CA SER A 315 47.68 0.85 19.95
C SER A 315 47.95 0.31 18.53
N LEU A 316 47.73 1.13 17.51
CA LEU A 316 48.70 1.58 16.49
C LEU A 316 48.02 1.97 15.17
N GLY A 317 48.54 3.04 14.55
CA GLY A 317 48.49 3.24 13.09
C GLY A 317 47.36 4.13 12.59
N GLY A 318 47.64 5.42 12.46
CA GLY A 318 46.76 6.37 11.79
C GLY A 318 46.84 6.27 10.27
N GLU A 319 45.71 6.55 9.61
CA GLU A 319 45.66 7.11 8.26
C GLU A 319 44.52 8.14 8.25
N ALA A 320 44.90 9.41 8.12
CA ALA A 320 43.98 10.52 7.97
C ALA A 320 43.60 10.63 6.49
N VAL A 321 42.33 10.36 6.16
CA VAL A 321 41.77 10.71 4.85
C VAL A 321 41.22 12.13 4.94
N GLN A 322 41.97 13.05 4.33
CA GLN A 322 41.68 14.48 4.22
C GLN A 322 40.56 14.67 3.18
N LEU A 323 39.35 15.02 3.63
CA LEU A 323 38.25 15.43 2.75
C LEU A 323 38.40 16.92 2.45
N SER A 324 38.91 17.23 1.24
CA SER A 324 38.87 18.57 0.67
C SER A 324 37.43 18.93 0.29
N LEU A 325 36.88 19.92 0.96
CA LEU A 325 35.69 20.65 0.51
C LEU A 325 36.14 21.71 -0.50
N THR A 326 35.65 21.63 -1.73
CA THR A 326 35.56 22.79 -2.63
C THR A 326 34.19 22.78 -3.30
N ASN A 327 33.59 23.98 -3.26
CA ASN A 327 32.25 24.43 -3.69
C ASN A 327 31.56 23.67 -4.82
#